data_AF-A0A1I2E8S1-F1
#
_entry.id   AF-A0A1I2E8S1-F1
#
_cell.length_a   1.000
_cell.length_b   1.000
_cell.length_c   1.000
_cell.angle_alpha   90.00
_cell.angle_beta   90.00
_cell.angle_gamma   90.00
#
_symmetry.space_group_name_H-M   'P 1'
#
loop_
_entity.id
_entity.type
_entity.pdbx_description
1 polymer ?
#
loop_
_entity_poly.entity_id
_entity_poly.type
_entity_poly.pdbx_seq_one_letter_code
_entity_poly.pdbx_strand_id
1 'polypeptide(L)'
;MEKTKRSKLALISMILGALYLIYIIYYFTSNMASTTGGADTVGVGIATMLVLPHILCTGIALLFNILGYFMNKAGFMLTSGILYAVAMVLFLIYFMFVIIQMILSFVAYAKMKKEK
;
A
#
# COMPACT_ATOMS: atom_id res chain seq x y z
N MET A 1 4.74 32.93 1.27
CA MET A 1 4.72 31.45 1.21
C MET A 1 3.27 31.02 1.25
N GLU A 2 2.72 30.67 0.09
CA GLU A 2 1.32 30.22 -0.04
C GLU A 2 1.14 28.93 0.77
N LYS A 3 0.18 28.91 1.71
CA LYS A 3 -0.14 27.73 2.51
C LYS A 3 -0.74 26.69 1.57
N THR A 4 0.09 25.83 1.00
CA THR A 4 -0.40 24.67 0.24
C THR A 4 -1.27 23.84 1.18
N LYS A 5 -2.57 23.79 0.94
CA LYS A 5 -3.49 22.94 1.72
C LYS A 5 -3.04 21.50 1.55
N ARG A 6 -2.67 20.83 2.65
CA ARG A 6 -2.28 19.42 2.60
C ARG A 6 -3.52 18.57 2.30
N SER A 7 -3.39 17.64 1.36
CA SER A 7 -4.49 16.78 0.93
C SER A 7 -4.90 15.82 2.05
N LYS A 8 -6.08 16.05 2.66
CA LYS A 8 -6.65 15.16 3.68
C LYS A 8 -6.82 13.72 3.15
N LEU A 9 -7.08 13.56 1.85
CA LEU A 9 -7.26 12.26 1.20
C LEU A 9 -5.95 11.46 1.14
N ALA A 10 -4.84 12.14 0.85
CA ALA A 10 -3.52 11.52 0.85
C ALA A 10 -3.15 11.03 2.26
N LEU A 11 -3.46 11.82 3.29
CA LEU A 11 -3.24 11.41 4.69
C LEU A 11 -4.09 10.17 5.07
N ILE A 12 -5.36 10.13 4.69
CA ILE A 12 -6.22 8.96 4.95
C ILE A 12 -5.66 7.72 4.23
N SER A 13 -5.27 7.86 2.96
CA SER A 13 -4.66 6.78 2.18
C SER A 13 -3.37 6.28 2.83
N MET A 14 -2.52 7.19 3.33
CA MET A 14 -1.28 6.85 4.02
C MET A 14 -1.56 6.05 5.29
N ILE A 15 -2.51 6.47 6.13
CA ILE A 15 -2.86 5.76 7.37
C ILE A 15 -3.39 4.36 7.06
N LEU A 16 -4.35 4.24 6.13
CA LEU A 16 -4.90 2.94 5.73
C LEU A 16 -3.84 2.03 5.10
N GLY A 17 -2.95 2.58 4.27
CA GLY A 17 -1.84 1.83 3.69
C GLY A 17 -0.85 1.34 4.73
N ALA A 18 -0.50 2.18 5.71
CA ALA A 18 0.40 1.82 6.80
C ALA A 18 -0.20 0.74 7.72
N LEU A 19 -1.45 0.89 8.14
CA LEU A 19 -2.16 -0.10 8.94
C LEU A 19 -2.24 -1.46 8.22
N TYR A 20 -2.57 -1.44 6.94
CA TYR A 20 -2.61 -2.66 6.14
C TYR A 20 -1.24 -3.33 6.01
N LEU A 21 -0.18 -2.55 5.74
CA LEU A 21 1.17 -3.08 5.60
C LEU A 21 1.67 -3.72 6.91
N ILE A 22 1.38 -3.09 8.05
CA ILE A 22 1.69 -3.66 9.37
C ILE A 22 0.91 -4.96 9.58
N TYR A 23 -0.39 -4.97 9.28
CA TYR A 23 -1.23 -6.16 9.41
C TYR A 23 -0.72 -7.33 8.58
N ILE A 24 -0.43 -7.14 7.29
CA ILE A 24 -0.03 -8.24 6.41
C ILE A 24 1.35 -8.80 6.78
N ILE A 25 2.30 -7.94 7.15
CA ILE A 25 3.62 -8.39 7.61
C ILE A 25 3.50 -9.18 8.91
N TYR A 26 2.72 -8.67 9.88
CA TYR A 26 2.48 -9.36 11.14
C TYR A 26 1.80 -10.71 10.92
N TYR A 27 0.78 -10.78 10.05
CA TYR A 27 0.06 -12.01 9.74
C TYR A 27 1.00 -13.08 9.17
N PHE A 28 1.75 -12.79 8.10
CA PHE A 28 2.62 -13.80 7.48
C PHE A 28 3.81 -14.18 8.39
N THR A 29 4.38 -13.22 9.12
CA THR A 29 5.50 -13.49 10.05
C THR A 29 5.05 -14.33 11.23
N SER A 30 3.88 -14.04 11.81
CA SER A 30 3.35 -14.80 12.95
C SER A 30 2.96 -16.23 12.56
N ASN A 31 2.33 -16.44 11.40
CA ASN A 31 2.05 -17.79 10.89
C ASN A 31 3.33 -18.60 10.64
N MET A 32 4.38 -17.96 10.13
CA MET A 32 5.66 -18.64 9.91
C MET A 32 6.33 -19.05 11.23
N ALA A 33 6.22 -18.22 12.27
CA ALA A 33 6.78 -18.48 13.59
C ALA A 33 5.98 -19.51 14.43
N SER A 34 4.67 -19.64 14.18
CA SER A 34 3.79 -20.55 14.94
C SER A 34 3.69 -21.96 14.38
N THR A 35 4.29 -22.22 13.22
CA THR A 35 4.18 -23.52 12.52
C THR A 35 5.23 -24.51 13.01
N THR A 36 4.80 -25.70 13.44
CA THR A 36 5.67 -26.74 14.04
C THR A 36 5.83 -28.01 13.18
N GLY A 37 4.90 -28.27 12.25
CA GLY A 37 4.92 -29.45 11.37
C GLY A 37 5.69 -29.22 10.06
N GLY A 38 6.46 -30.21 9.60
CA GLY A 38 7.30 -30.09 8.39
C GLY A 38 6.53 -29.87 7.08
N ALA A 39 5.31 -30.37 6.95
CA ALA A 39 4.46 -30.10 5.78
C ALA A 39 3.83 -28.69 5.85
N ASP A 40 3.43 -28.27 7.04
CA ASP A 40 2.81 -26.97 7.28
C ASP A 40 3.82 -25.83 7.04
N THR A 41 5.08 -26.00 7.44
CA THR A 41 6.14 -25.00 7.22
C THR A 41 6.40 -24.76 5.74
N VAL A 42 6.39 -25.83 4.93
CA VAL A 42 6.52 -25.74 3.48
C VAL A 42 5.31 -25.01 2.88
N GLY A 43 4.09 -25.34 3.32
CA GLY A 43 2.87 -24.67 2.88
C GLY A 43 2.87 -23.16 3.16
N VAL A 44 3.22 -22.76 4.39
CA VAL A 44 3.32 -21.34 4.79
C VAL A 44 4.45 -20.63 4.04
N GLY A 45 5.58 -21.30 3.80
CA GLY A 45 6.69 -20.76 3.01
C GLY A 45 6.26 -20.42 1.58
N ILE A 46 5.61 -21.35 0.89
CA ILE A 46 5.09 -21.13 -0.48
C ILE A 46 4.08 -19.99 -0.50
N ALA A 47 3.13 -19.97 0.45
CA ALA A 47 2.13 -18.90 0.55
C ALA A 47 2.77 -17.52 0.76
N THR A 48 3.81 -17.45 1.61
CA THR A 48 4.55 -16.20 1.89
C THR A 48 5.28 -15.71 0.64
N MET A 49 5.97 -16.60 -0.08
CA MET A 49 6.68 -16.24 -1.32
C MET A 49 5.73 -15.75 -2.42
N LEU A 50 4.53 -16.35 -2.50
CA LEU A 50 3.50 -15.96 -3.47
C LEU A 50 2.94 -14.55 -3.17
N VAL A 51 2.77 -14.21 -1.90
CA VAL A 51 2.23 -12.90 -1.48
C VAL A 51 3.30 -11.80 -1.42
N LEU A 52 4.58 -12.17 -1.28
CA LEU A 52 5.70 -11.25 -1.16
C LEU A 52 5.72 -10.13 -2.22
N PRO A 53 5.53 -10.38 -3.53
CA PRO A 53 5.52 -9.31 -4.53
C PRO A 53 4.40 -8.29 -4.30
N HIS A 54 3.25 -8.72 -3.79
CA HIS A 54 2.17 -7.82 -3.37
C HIS A 54 2.57 -6.95 -2.17
N ILE A 55 3.19 -7.54 -1.14
CA ILE A 55 3.67 -6.79 0.04
C ILE A 55 4.72 -5.74 -0.36
N LEU A 56 5.67 -6.11 -1.22
CA LEU A 56 6.71 -5.19 -1.69
C LEU A 56 6.08 -4.03 -2.47
N CYS A 57 5.16 -4.33 -3.39
CA CYS A 57 4.51 -3.31 -4.20
C CYS A 57 3.63 -2.36 -3.36
N THR A 58 2.89 -2.89 -2.37
CA THR A 58 2.12 -2.06 -1.42
C THR A 58 3.01 -1.22 -0.50
N GLY A 59 4.16 -1.75 -0.07
CA GLY A 59 5.16 -1.00 0.68
C GLY A 59 5.74 0.16 -0.10
N ILE A 60 6.15 -0.07 -1.35
CA ILE A 60 6.66 0.99 -2.24
C ILE A 60 5.55 2.01 -2.55
N ALA A 61 4.32 1.56 -2.78
CA ALA A 61 3.17 2.44 -2.96
C ALA A 61 2.99 3.38 -1.76
N LEU A 62 3.06 2.84 -0.53
CA LEU A 62 2.98 3.63 0.70
C LEU A 62 4.12 4.65 0.80
N LEU A 63 5.34 4.29 0.42
CA LEU A 63 6.47 5.23 0.39
C LEU A 63 6.20 6.40 -0.56
N PHE A 64 5.72 6.13 -1.77
CA PHE A 64 5.32 7.20 -2.70
C PHE A 64 4.15 8.03 -2.19
N ASN A 65 3.21 7.43 -1.45
CA ASN A 65 2.12 8.15 -0.81
C ASN A 65 2.64 9.16 0.23
N ILE A 66 3.55 8.70 1.10
CA ILE A 66 4.22 9.51 2.12
C ILE A 66 4.96 10.68 1.44
N LEU A 67 5.79 10.39 0.44
CA LEU A 67 6.53 11.41 -0.31
C LEU A 67 5.59 12.39 -1.01
N GLY A 68 4.52 11.90 -1.64
CA GLY A 68 3.50 12.73 -2.30
C GLY A 68 2.77 13.66 -1.34
N TYR A 69 2.45 13.16 -0.14
CA TYR A 69 1.81 13.94 0.91
C TYR A 69 2.74 15.03 1.49
N PHE A 70 3.96 14.67 1.89
CA PHE A 70 4.88 15.61 2.54
C PHE A 70 5.49 16.62 1.58
N MET A 71 5.78 16.21 0.34
CA MET A 71 6.37 17.09 -0.67
C MET A 71 5.31 17.85 -1.48
N ASN A 72 4.03 17.55 -1.27
CA ASN A 72 2.90 18.12 -2.01
C ASN A 72 3.08 17.99 -3.54
N LYS A 73 3.60 16.84 -3.99
CA LYS A 73 3.90 16.54 -5.39
C LYS A 73 2.86 15.56 -5.93
N ALA A 74 1.99 16.06 -6.80
CA ALA A 74 0.96 15.26 -7.45
C ALA A 74 1.52 14.01 -8.16
N GLY A 75 2.69 14.11 -8.81
CA GLY A 75 3.32 12.97 -9.49
C GLY A 75 3.53 11.75 -8.57
N PHE A 76 3.96 11.95 -7.32
CA PHE A 76 4.15 10.85 -6.37
C PHE A 76 2.83 10.23 -5.91
N MET A 77 1.75 11.01 -5.81
CA MET A 77 0.42 10.45 -5.52
C MET A 77 -0.09 9.58 -6.68
N LEU A 78 0.20 9.96 -7.93
CA LEU A 78 -0.12 9.14 -9.09
C LEU A 78 0.67 7.83 -9.08
N THR A 79 1.98 7.89 -8.82
CA THR A 79 2.84 6.69 -8.70
C THR A 79 2.36 5.77 -7.59
N SER A 80 1.99 6.31 -6.42
CA SER A 80 1.36 5.56 -5.32
C SER A 80 0.10 4.83 -5.78
N GLY A 81 -0.81 5.53 -6.47
CA GLY A 81 -2.05 4.92 -6.99
C GLY A 81 -1.78 3.79 -7.98
N ILE A 82 -0.85 3.98 -8.92
CA ILE A 82 -0.46 2.95 -9.89
C ILE A 82 0.16 1.74 -9.19
N LEU A 83 1.06 1.94 -8.23
CA LEU A 83 1.67 0.84 -7.49
C LEU A 83 0.66 0.07 -6.63
N TYR A 84 -0.34 0.74 -6.08
CA TYR A 84 -1.46 0.05 -5.42
C TYR A 84 -2.28 -0.78 -6.42
N ALA A 85 -2.49 -0.30 -7.64
CA ALA A 85 -3.15 -1.08 -8.70
C ALA A 85 -2.32 -2.32 -9.10
N VAL A 86 -1.01 -2.15 -9.31
CA VAL A 86 -0.09 -3.25 -9.61
C VAL A 86 -0.07 -4.28 -8.47
N ALA A 87 -0.04 -3.82 -7.22
CA ALA A 87 -0.11 -4.70 -6.06
C ALA A 87 -1.39 -5.56 -6.10
N MET A 88 -2.55 -4.98 -6.40
CA MET A 88 -3.79 -5.75 -6.53
C MET A 88 -3.70 -6.83 -7.60
N VAL A 89 -3.10 -6.54 -8.77
CA VAL A 89 -2.92 -7.52 -9.84
C VAL A 89 -1.99 -8.66 -9.43
N LEU A 90 -0.91 -8.36 -8.70
CA LEU A 90 0.04 -9.35 -8.20
C LEU A 90 -0.59 -10.35 -7.23
N PHE A 91 -1.63 -9.95 -6.49
CA PHE A 91 -2.35 -10.85 -5.62
C PHE A 91 -3.83 -10.46 -5.46
N LEU A 92 -4.65 -10.92 -6.41
CA LEU A 92 -6.06 -10.54 -6.53
C LEU A 92 -6.89 -10.82 -5.27
N ILE A 93 -6.54 -11.86 -4.50
CA ILE A 93 -7.29 -12.23 -3.28
C ILE A 93 -7.28 -11.09 -2.25
N TYR A 94 -6.21 -10.28 -2.18
CA TYR A 94 -6.09 -9.17 -1.21
C TYR A 94 -6.47 -7.81 -1.79
N PHE A 95 -7.12 -7.76 -2.97
CA PHE A 95 -7.49 -6.50 -3.62
C PHE A 95 -8.34 -5.58 -2.71
N MET A 96 -9.22 -6.19 -1.92
CA MET A 96 -10.20 -5.49 -1.09
C MET A 96 -9.55 -4.61 -0.01
N PHE A 97 -8.31 -4.94 0.38
CA PHE A 97 -7.55 -4.17 1.37
C PHE A 97 -6.82 -2.96 0.80
N VAL A 98 -6.64 -2.90 -0.52
CA VAL A 98 -5.76 -1.93 -1.20
C VAL A 98 -6.55 -1.01 -2.14
N ILE A 99 -7.75 -1.42 -2.56
CA ILE A 99 -8.60 -0.68 -3.50
C ILE A 99 -8.97 0.72 -3.00
N ILE A 100 -9.22 0.88 -1.70
CA ILE A 100 -9.58 2.17 -1.11
C ILE A 100 -8.39 3.14 -1.18
N GLN A 101 -7.18 2.68 -0.85
CA GLN A 101 -5.94 3.45 -0.90
C GLN A 101 -5.61 3.85 -2.34
N MET A 102 -5.83 2.94 -3.30
CA MET A 102 -5.69 3.24 -4.73
C MET A 102 -6.61 4.40 -5.14
N ILE A 103 -7.92 4.30 -4.86
CA ILE A 103 -8.90 5.32 -5.21
C ILE A 103 -8.55 6.65 -4.55
N LEU A 104 -8.26 6.64 -3.24
CA LEU A 104 -7.88 7.85 -2.51
C LEU A 104 -6.60 8.49 -3.06
N SER A 105 -5.63 7.69 -3.50
CA SER A 105 -4.40 8.19 -4.14
C SER A 105 -4.70 8.88 -5.47
N PHE A 106 -5.56 8.30 -6.32
CA PHE A 106 -5.96 8.92 -7.58
C PHE A 106 -6.81 10.19 -7.39
N VAL A 107 -7.74 10.19 -6.43
CA VAL A 107 -8.55 11.38 -6.11
C VAL A 107 -7.66 12.48 -5.53
N ALA A 108 -6.71 12.14 -4.65
CA ALA A 108 -5.73 13.09 -4.13
C ALA A 108 -4.88 13.70 -5.25
N TYR A 109 -4.40 12.89 -6.21
CA TYR A 109 -3.70 13.37 -7.40
C TYR A 109 -4.54 14.38 -8.19
N ALA A 110 -5.81 14.03 -8.49
CA ALA A 110 -6.70 14.89 -9.26
C ALA A 110 -6.98 16.23 -8.55
N LYS A 111 -7.11 16.23 -7.22
CA LYS A 111 -7.29 17.46 -6.44
C LYS A 111 -6.03 18.31 -6.36
N MET A 112 -4.87 17.71 -6.18
CA MET A 112 -3.59 18.44 -6.14
C MET A 112 -3.21 19.05 -7.50
N LYS A 113 -3.71 18.49 -8.62
CA LYS A 113 -3.55 19.08 -9.95
C LYS A 113 -4.45 20.29 -10.17
N LYS A 114 -5.63 20.34 -9.55
CA LYS A 114 -6.56 21.49 -9.66
C LYS A 114 -6.15 22.69 -8.82
N GLU A 115 -5.35 22.47 -7.77
CA GLU A 115 -4.84 23.51 -6.87
C GLU A 115 -3.50 24.13 -7.33
N LYS A 116 -2.94 23.66 -8.45
CA LYS A 116 -1.76 24.23 -9.10
C LYS A 116 -2.16 24.96 -10.38
#